data_AF-A0A3M7C0B6-F1
#
_entry.id   AF-A0A3M7C0B6-F1
#
_cell.length_a   1.000
_cell.length_b   1.000
_cell.length_c   1.000
_cell.angle_alpha   90.00
_cell.angle_beta   90.00
_cell.angle_gamma   90.00
#
_symmetry.space_group_name_H-M   'P 1'
#
loop_
_entity.id
_entity.type
_entity.pdbx_description
1 polymer ?
#
loop_
_entity_poly.entity_id
_entity_poly.type
_entity_poly.pdbx_seq_one_letter_code
_entity_poly.pdbx_strand_id
1 'polypeptide(L)'
;ALNIYPERLDYIDQVFAYATRETQRFQNSADLHNQGTQKAVLDLLMAPVKAYWSLFTALALPNFVPLFSAQTYPTRRAVAGEVARTLLRNETRIRTSEQLDGVLSILAVLIKEGQLQQGPPGMRRGGETDETVEEQGWIARIVHLIRGKDNVTQFELLKKARVALAEGNERTKHTTPALLTQSLKLARNFKRREHLSSDDYATQSSQLYKFMHTSLSSLYTRVSTPGVPDLVLRLFVSCGQVAAQCENEDIAYEYFAQAFTVYEESISDSRSQFQAICIIAGALSNCGERFGRENYDTLITKAALHGSKLLKKPDQCRAVYLASHLWWGVEKAEREEGQGKEPYRDGKRVLECLQRALRVADACMDTAVSVELFVEILNRYVYYFDQENDAVTTKYLNGLVELIHSNLATGAGEGVAGLDNPKRHFERTLAYIESRGYEGVEIKAK
;
A
#
# COMPACT_ATOMS: atom_id res chain seq x y z
N ALA A 1 20.77 36.19 22.46
CA ALA A 1 19.45 36.57 21.90
C ALA A 1 18.36 35.59 22.33
N LEU A 2 18.40 34.33 21.89
CA LEU A 2 17.37 33.31 22.17
C LEU A 2 17.02 33.14 23.67
N ASN A 3 18.01 33.09 24.57
CA ASN A 3 17.75 32.87 26.00
C ASN A 3 17.27 34.10 26.77
N ILE A 4 17.59 35.31 26.28
CA ILE A 4 17.37 36.57 27.01
C ILE A 4 16.14 37.31 26.47
N TYR A 5 15.93 37.26 25.14
CA TYR A 5 14.83 37.92 24.44
C TYR A 5 14.18 36.96 23.42
N PRO A 6 13.49 35.90 23.89
CA PRO A 6 12.90 34.88 23.01
C PRO A 6 11.81 35.42 22.07
N GLU A 7 11.14 36.53 22.43
CA GLU A 7 10.07 37.13 21.63
C GLU A 7 10.58 38.13 20.57
N ARG A 8 11.83 38.61 20.69
CA ARG A 8 12.40 39.60 19.74
C ARG A 8 13.10 38.90 18.58
N LEU A 9 12.29 38.51 17.60
CA LEU A 9 12.77 37.86 16.36
C LEU A 9 13.76 38.75 15.57
N ASP A 10 13.62 40.07 15.65
CA ASP A 10 14.49 41.05 14.96
C ASP A 10 15.98 40.85 15.29
N TYR A 11 16.32 40.56 16.54
CA TYR A 11 17.71 40.43 16.96
C TYR A 11 18.36 39.18 16.38
N ILE A 12 17.57 38.13 16.18
CA ILE A 12 18.04 36.88 15.59
C ILE A 12 18.15 37.05 14.08
N ASP A 13 17.18 37.72 13.45
CA ASP A 13 17.23 38.01 12.02
C ASP A 13 18.40 38.93 11.66
N GLN A 14 18.75 39.93 12.48
CA GLN A 14 19.94 40.76 12.27
C GLN A 14 21.25 39.94 12.28
N VAL A 15 21.36 38.97 13.18
CA VAL A 15 22.51 38.05 13.22
C VAL A 15 22.54 37.19 11.95
N PHE A 16 21.39 36.69 11.49
CA PHE A 16 21.31 35.96 10.23
C PHE A 16 21.60 36.80 9.00
N ALA A 17 21.16 38.06 8.96
CA ALA A 17 21.46 39.01 7.89
C ALA A 17 22.97 39.28 7.81
N TYR A 18 23.63 39.52 8.95
CA TYR A 18 25.07 39.67 9.01
C TYR A 18 25.78 38.40 8.54
N ALA A 19 25.39 37.23 9.06
CA ALA A 19 25.97 35.95 8.65
C ALA A 19 25.80 35.69 7.15
N THR A 20 24.63 36.02 6.57
CA THR A 20 24.35 35.87 5.14
C THR A 20 25.26 36.76 4.30
N ARG A 21 25.45 38.02 4.71
CA ARG A 21 26.31 38.97 4.01
C ARG A 21 27.78 38.53 4.02
N GLU A 22 28.28 38.09 5.17
CA GLU A 22 29.67 37.67 5.29
C GLU A 22 29.92 36.31 4.61
N THR A 23 28.98 35.37 4.67
CA THR A 23 29.09 34.09 3.94
C THR A 23 29.11 34.30 2.42
N GLN A 24 28.32 35.24 1.89
CA GLN A 24 28.38 35.62 0.48
C GLN A 24 29.69 36.33 0.13
N ARG A 25 30.16 37.25 0.99
CA ARG A 25 31.40 37.99 0.76
C ARG A 25 32.64 37.09 0.69
N PHE A 26 32.69 36.06 1.53
CA PHE A 26 33.83 35.15 1.63
C PHE A 26 33.56 33.77 1.01
N GLN A 27 32.62 33.67 0.06
CA GLN A 27 32.19 32.39 -0.54
C GLN A 27 33.35 31.55 -1.12
N ASN A 28 34.38 32.22 -1.67
CA ASN A 28 35.56 31.57 -2.25
C ASN A 28 36.76 31.50 -1.27
N SER A 29 36.61 31.92 -0.02
CA SER A 29 37.69 31.90 0.97
C SER A 29 37.84 30.52 1.59
N ALA A 30 39.08 30.03 1.70
CA ALA A 30 39.40 28.78 2.39
C ALA A 30 38.97 28.78 3.87
N ASP A 31 38.94 29.95 4.51
CA ASP A 31 38.56 30.10 5.93
C ASP A 31 37.07 29.81 6.18
N LEU A 32 36.21 30.07 5.20
CA LEU A 32 34.79 29.75 5.28
C LEU A 32 34.54 28.24 5.12
N HIS A 33 35.36 27.58 4.29
CA HIS A 33 35.30 26.14 4.07
C HIS A 33 36.01 25.32 5.17
N ASN A 34 36.67 25.99 6.11
CA ASN A 34 37.25 25.33 7.28
C ASN A 34 36.15 24.65 8.12
N GLN A 35 36.42 23.44 8.61
CA GLN A 35 35.49 22.63 9.40
C GLN A 35 35.02 23.37 10.67
N GLY A 36 35.89 24.16 11.30
CA GLY A 36 35.53 24.96 12.48
C GLY A 36 34.45 26.00 12.18
N THR A 37 34.62 26.74 11.08
CA THR A 37 33.67 27.76 10.63
C THR A 37 32.35 27.14 10.20
N GLN A 38 32.39 26.06 9.43
CA GLN A 38 31.18 25.33 9.01
C GLN A 38 30.40 24.80 10.22
N LYS A 39 31.08 24.29 11.26
CA LYS A 39 30.44 23.85 12.49
C LYS A 39 29.77 25.01 13.24
N ALA A 40 30.43 26.17 13.33
CA ALA A 40 29.85 27.34 13.96
C ALA A 40 28.61 27.86 13.22
N VAL A 41 28.63 27.86 11.88
CA VAL A 41 27.47 28.24 11.06
C VAL A 41 26.34 27.22 11.19
N LEU A 42 26.68 25.92 11.25
CA LEU A 42 25.70 24.86 11.52
C LEU A 42 25.04 25.08 12.88
N ASP A 43 25.81 25.30 13.95
CA ASP A 43 25.30 25.53 15.29
C ASP A 43 24.41 26.80 15.34
N LEU A 44 24.75 27.85 14.58
CA LEU A 44 23.95 29.05 14.43
C LEU A 44 22.59 28.76 13.78
N LEU A 45 22.55 27.96 12.70
CA LEU A 45 21.32 27.55 12.02
C LEU A 45 20.48 26.58 12.88
N MET A 46 21.14 25.73 13.67
CA MET A 46 20.48 24.77 14.56
C MET A 46 19.86 25.41 15.80
N ALA A 47 20.43 26.52 16.29
CA ALA A 47 19.98 27.20 17.49
C ALA A 47 18.49 27.56 17.47
N PRO A 48 17.92 28.25 16.45
CA PRO A 48 16.49 28.53 16.42
C PRO A 48 15.63 27.28 16.18
N VAL A 49 16.10 26.31 15.39
CA VAL A 49 15.36 25.06 15.12
C VAL A 49 15.17 24.25 16.40
N LYS A 50 16.16 24.24 17.30
CA LYS A 50 16.10 23.54 18.59
C LYS A 50 15.41 24.35 19.68
N ALA A 51 15.57 25.68 19.67
CA ALA A 51 15.03 26.55 20.72
C ALA A 51 13.53 26.81 20.56
N TYR A 52 13.03 26.97 19.33
CA TYR A 52 11.62 27.23 19.10
C TYR A 52 10.80 25.93 19.06
N TRP A 53 9.64 25.95 19.72
CA TRP A 53 8.67 24.86 19.62
C TRP A 53 8.11 24.69 18.20
N SER A 54 7.86 25.81 17.52
CA SER A 54 7.35 25.84 16.14
C SER A 54 8.48 26.18 15.18
N LEU A 55 8.78 25.26 14.26
CA LEU A 55 9.68 25.52 13.13
C LEU A 55 9.23 26.75 12.33
N PHE A 56 7.92 27.02 12.25
CA PHE A 56 7.41 28.15 11.48
C PHE A 56 7.90 29.50 12.00
N THR A 57 8.25 29.60 13.30
CA THR A 57 8.86 30.81 13.85
C THR A 57 10.27 31.02 13.29
N ALA A 58 11.04 29.94 13.10
CA ALA A 58 12.35 30.00 12.48
C ALA A 58 12.24 30.25 10.95
N LEU A 59 11.28 29.61 10.28
CA LEU A 59 11.00 29.82 8.84
C LEU A 59 10.45 31.22 8.53
N ALA A 60 9.81 31.89 9.50
CA ALA A 60 9.33 33.25 9.34
C ALA A 60 10.46 34.29 9.33
N LEU A 61 11.69 33.91 9.72
CA LEU A 61 12.86 34.79 9.68
C LEU A 61 13.31 34.98 8.22
N PRO A 62 13.27 36.21 7.68
CA PRO A 62 13.58 36.48 6.28
C PRO A 62 14.95 35.98 5.83
N ASN A 63 15.96 36.06 6.71
CA ASN A 63 17.34 35.71 6.37
C ASN A 63 17.71 34.24 6.66
N PHE A 64 16.80 33.43 7.21
CA PHE A 64 17.07 32.02 7.51
C PHE A 64 17.24 31.18 6.23
N VAL A 65 16.28 31.26 5.30
CA VAL A 65 16.32 30.50 4.03
C VAL A 65 17.49 30.93 3.12
N PRO A 66 17.80 32.22 2.96
CA PRO A 66 18.99 32.68 2.24
C PRO A 66 20.30 32.13 2.83
N LEU A 67 20.48 32.19 4.16
CA LEU A 67 21.69 31.67 4.80
C LEU A 67 21.82 30.17 4.61
N PHE A 68 20.72 29.42 4.81
CA PHE A 68 20.66 27.97 4.57
C PHE A 68 21.04 27.62 3.13
N SER A 69 20.51 28.35 2.16
CA SER A 69 20.76 28.08 0.73
C SER A 69 22.22 28.30 0.33
N ALA A 70 22.92 29.23 1.01
CA ALA A 70 24.33 29.52 0.80
C ALA A 70 25.29 28.46 1.41
N GLN A 71 24.79 27.54 2.24
CA GLN A 71 25.63 26.53 2.88
C GLN A 71 25.97 25.34 1.97
N THR A 72 27.02 24.62 2.35
CA THR A 72 27.43 23.36 1.69
C THR A 72 26.41 22.25 1.93
N TYR A 73 26.41 21.25 1.05
CA TYR A 73 25.50 20.11 1.10
C TYR A 73 25.46 19.39 2.47
N PRO A 74 26.58 19.06 3.13
CA PRO A 74 26.55 18.38 4.44
C PRO A 74 25.83 19.20 5.51
N THR A 75 26.06 20.51 5.55
CA THR A 75 25.41 21.42 6.49
C THR A 75 23.91 21.50 6.20
N ARG A 76 23.51 21.63 4.93
CA ARG A 76 22.10 21.66 4.54
C ARG A 76 21.38 20.35 4.87
N ARG A 77 22.02 19.19 4.61
CA ARG A 77 21.50 17.86 4.94
C ARG A 77 21.29 17.70 6.45
N ALA A 78 22.25 18.13 7.26
CA ALA A 78 22.15 18.09 8.71
C ALA A 78 20.98 18.95 9.23
N VAL A 79 20.87 20.21 8.76
CA VAL A 79 19.76 21.11 9.12
C VAL A 79 18.42 20.51 8.70
N ALA A 80 18.30 20.03 7.46
CA ALA A 80 17.07 19.41 6.97
C ALA A 80 16.66 18.18 7.80
N GLY A 81 17.62 17.35 8.20
CA GLY A 81 17.36 16.19 9.07
C GLY A 81 16.92 16.57 10.48
N GLU A 82 17.48 17.62 11.09
CA GLU A 82 17.02 18.13 12.39
C GLU A 82 15.62 18.76 12.29
N VAL A 83 15.37 19.51 11.21
CA VAL A 83 14.06 20.09 10.91
C VAL A 83 13.00 19.00 10.76
N ALA A 84 13.30 17.95 9.98
CA ALA A 84 12.40 16.81 9.80
C ALA A 84 12.09 16.12 11.14
N ARG A 85 13.11 15.83 11.95
CA ARG A 85 12.94 15.20 13.26
C ARG A 85 12.17 16.09 14.23
N THR A 86 12.39 17.41 14.22
CA THR A 86 11.68 18.35 15.10
C THR A 86 10.20 18.46 14.71
N LEU A 87 9.90 18.52 13.40
CA LEU A 87 8.51 18.50 12.91
C LEU A 87 7.77 17.22 13.33
N LEU A 88 8.46 16.08 13.24
CA LEU A 88 7.90 14.78 13.63
C LEU A 88 7.75 14.64 15.14
N ARG A 89 8.72 15.11 15.93
CA ARG A 89 8.67 15.04 17.40
C ARG A 89 7.56 15.90 17.98
N ASN A 90 7.36 17.10 17.43
CA ASN A 90 6.36 18.04 17.94
C ASN A 90 4.98 17.89 17.25
N GLU A 91 4.87 16.98 16.27
CA GLU A 91 3.68 16.77 15.44
C GLU A 91 3.09 18.06 14.84
N THR A 92 3.98 18.96 14.42
CA THR A 92 3.59 20.28 13.93
C THR A 92 2.81 20.16 12.62
N ARG A 93 1.52 20.54 12.64
CA ARG A 93 0.64 20.44 11.46
C ARG A 93 0.95 21.54 10.45
N ILE A 94 1.13 21.15 9.19
CA ILE A 94 1.32 22.06 8.05
C ILE A 94 -0.06 22.39 7.48
N ARG A 95 -0.52 23.64 7.64
CA ARG A 95 -1.91 24.04 7.33
C ARG A 95 -2.06 24.97 6.14
N THR A 96 -1.02 25.73 5.81
CA THR A 96 -1.06 26.73 4.73
C THR A 96 -0.06 26.41 3.64
N SER A 97 -0.27 26.99 2.45
CA SER A 97 0.67 26.83 1.34
C SER A 97 2.05 27.36 1.69
N GLU A 98 2.14 28.55 2.29
CA GLU A 98 3.42 29.17 2.65
C GLU A 98 4.23 28.31 3.63
N GLN A 99 3.54 27.71 4.60
CA GLN A 99 4.15 26.77 5.54
C GLN A 99 4.70 25.53 4.82
N LEU A 100 3.94 24.99 3.85
CA LEU A 100 4.36 23.84 3.06
C LEU A 100 5.56 24.19 2.17
N ASP A 101 5.50 25.33 1.48
CA ASP A 101 6.57 25.81 0.59
C ASP A 101 7.87 26.02 1.38
N GLY A 102 7.79 26.63 2.58
CA GLY A 102 8.92 26.79 3.49
C GLY A 102 9.53 25.46 3.94
N VAL A 103 8.70 24.51 4.38
CA VAL A 103 9.17 23.17 4.81
C VAL A 103 9.78 22.41 3.63
N LEU A 104 9.13 22.40 2.47
CA LEU A 104 9.63 21.72 1.27
C LEU A 104 10.93 22.33 0.76
N SER A 105 11.14 23.65 0.89
CA SER A 105 12.38 24.30 0.48
C SER A 105 13.60 23.78 1.26
N ILE A 106 13.44 23.53 2.56
CA ILE A 106 14.49 22.94 3.41
C ILE A 106 14.66 21.46 3.10
N LEU A 107 13.55 20.72 3.01
CA LEU A 107 13.56 19.27 2.74
C LEU A 107 13.98 18.94 1.31
N ALA A 108 14.00 19.91 0.38
CA ALA A 108 14.41 19.72 -1.01
C ALA A 108 15.81 19.09 -1.12
N VAL A 109 16.71 19.37 -0.18
CA VAL A 109 18.06 18.78 -0.13
C VAL A 109 18.01 17.27 0.12
N LEU A 110 17.07 16.81 0.95
CA LEU A 110 16.81 15.38 1.19
C LEU A 110 16.03 14.72 0.05
N ILE A 111 15.25 15.50 -0.70
CA ILE A 111 14.45 15.02 -1.84
C ILE A 111 15.33 14.86 -3.09
N LYS A 112 16.04 15.91 -3.51
CA LYS A 112 16.77 16.00 -4.79
C LYS A 112 18.21 15.47 -4.73
N GLU A 113 18.97 15.85 -3.71
CA GLU A 113 20.43 15.97 -3.83
C GLU A 113 21.22 14.74 -3.37
N GLY A 114 20.56 13.59 -3.20
CA GLY A 114 21.26 12.32 -2.96
C GLY A 114 21.79 11.62 -4.22
N GLN A 115 21.62 12.20 -5.42
CA GLN A 115 22.03 11.58 -6.69
C GLN A 115 23.40 12.04 -7.22
N LEU A 116 24.04 13.05 -6.63
CA LEU A 116 25.29 13.63 -7.15
C LEU A 116 26.52 13.29 -6.28
N GLN A 117 26.73 12.01 -5.96
CA GLN A 117 28.13 11.57 -5.84
C GLN A 117 28.68 11.46 -7.27
N GLN A 118 29.34 12.53 -7.72
CA GLN A 118 30.12 12.53 -8.96
C GLN A 118 31.27 11.52 -8.82
N GLY A 119 30.99 10.26 -9.14
CA GLY A 119 31.98 9.22 -9.37
C GLY A 119 32.09 8.90 -10.86
N PRO A 120 33.24 8.39 -11.34
CA PRO A 120 33.45 8.05 -12.75
C PRO A 120 32.38 7.08 -13.29
N PRO A 121 32.08 7.11 -14.60
CA PRO A 121 31.09 6.23 -15.22
C PRO A 121 31.52 4.76 -15.05
N GLY A 122 30.81 4.02 -14.20
CA GLY A 122 31.13 2.63 -13.85
C GLY A 122 31.00 2.33 -12.34
N MET A 123 31.15 3.35 -11.48
CA MET A 123 30.97 3.24 -10.03
C MET A 123 29.65 3.86 -9.54
N ARG A 124 28.68 4.08 -10.45
CA ARG A 124 27.32 4.52 -10.13
C ARG A 124 26.52 3.39 -9.46
N ARG A 125 27.01 2.93 -8.31
CA ARG A 125 26.25 2.18 -7.32
C ARG A 125 26.23 3.03 -6.06
N GLY A 126 25.55 4.17 -6.15
CA GLY A 126 24.96 4.76 -4.94
C GLY A 126 23.80 3.86 -4.55
N GLY A 127 24.09 2.70 -3.95
CA GLY A 127 23.06 1.90 -3.31
C GLY A 127 22.37 2.76 -2.27
N GLU A 128 21.05 2.62 -2.14
CA GLU A 128 20.32 3.17 -1.00
C GLU A 128 21.03 2.75 0.28
N THR A 129 21.56 3.71 1.03
CA THR A 129 22.09 3.46 2.37
C THR A 129 20.94 3.50 3.36
N ASP A 130 21.05 2.77 4.46
CA ASP A 130 20.05 2.79 5.54
C ASP A 130 19.72 4.21 6.01
N GLU A 131 20.74 5.10 6.04
CA GLU A 131 20.56 6.52 6.37
C GLU A 131 19.67 7.24 5.35
N THR A 132 19.86 7.01 4.04
CA THR A 132 19.00 7.61 3.02
C THR A 132 17.57 7.05 3.05
N VAL A 133 17.40 5.78 3.41
CA VAL A 133 16.08 5.17 3.58
C VAL A 133 15.38 5.78 4.80
N GLU A 134 16.09 5.98 5.90
CA GLU A 134 15.56 6.63 7.10
C GLU A 134 15.10 8.07 6.79
N GLU A 135 15.91 8.83 6.05
CA GLU A 135 15.55 10.18 5.59
C GLU A 135 14.27 10.19 4.74
N GLN A 136 14.14 9.26 3.80
CA GLN A 136 12.90 9.13 3.01
C GLN A 136 11.72 8.71 3.90
N GLY A 137 11.97 7.89 4.93
CA GLY A 137 10.99 7.55 5.96
C GLY A 137 10.50 8.78 6.74
N TRP A 138 11.38 9.72 7.07
CA TRP A 138 10.98 10.99 7.69
C TRP A 138 10.10 11.82 6.76
N ILE A 139 10.49 11.96 5.50
CA ILE A 139 9.70 12.69 4.48
C ILE A 139 8.32 12.06 4.33
N ALA A 140 8.23 10.73 4.21
CA ALA A 140 6.97 10.01 4.11
C ALA A 140 6.06 10.26 5.33
N ARG A 141 6.62 10.30 6.54
CA ARG A 141 5.86 10.63 7.76
C ARG A 141 5.40 12.09 7.78
N ILE A 142 6.22 13.04 7.30
CA ILE A 142 5.86 14.46 7.22
C ILE A 142 4.67 14.69 6.30
N VAL A 143 4.50 13.89 5.24
CA VAL A 143 3.30 13.95 4.38
C VAL A 143 2.01 13.77 5.20
N HIS A 144 2.03 13.00 6.30
CA HIS A 144 0.86 12.83 7.17
C HIS A 144 0.59 14.02 8.11
N LEU A 145 1.55 14.93 8.27
CA LEU A 145 1.39 16.18 9.01
C LEU A 145 0.75 17.30 8.15
N ILE A 146 0.65 17.09 6.83
CA ILE A 146 -0.06 17.99 5.92
C ILE A 146 -1.57 17.87 6.17
N ARG A 147 -2.14 18.90 6.81
CA ARG A 147 -3.56 18.99 7.16
C ARG A 147 -4.09 20.40 6.92
N GLY A 148 -4.71 20.60 5.77
CA GLY A 148 -5.48 21.79 5.42
C GLY A 148 -6.72 21.96 6.30
N LYS A 149 -7.26 23.19 6.31
CA LYS A 149 -8.47 23.54 7.08
C LYS A 149 -9.73 22.88 6.50
N ASP A 150 -9.78 22.76 5.19
CA ASP A 150 -10.87 22.24 4.37
C ASP A 150 -10.34 21.25 3.32
N ASN A 151 -11.26 20.53 2.67
CA ASN A 151 -10.89 19.49 1.71
C ASN A 151 -10.22 20.05 0.44
N VAL A 152 -10.59 21.26 0.00
CA VAL A 152 -10.02 21.91 -1.18
C VAL A 152 -8.58 22.33 -0.88
N THR A 153 -8.34 23.01 0.24
CA THR A 153 -6.98 23.34 0.68
C THR A 153 -6.15 22.07 0.90
N GLN A 154 -6.72 21.00 1.48
CA GLN A 154 -6.00 19.73 1.61
C GLN A 154 -5.56 19.19 0.26
N PHE A 155 -6.43 19.25 -0.75
CA PHE A 155 -6.09 18.77 -2.10
C PHE A 155 -4.99 19.61 -2.73
N GLU A 156 -5.06 20.94 -2.63
CA GLU A 156 -4.02 21.85 -3.15
C GLU A 156 -2.66 21.62 -2.48
N LEU A 157 -2.64 21.42 -1.16
CA LEU A 157 -1.40 21.07 -0.44
C LEU A 157 -0.82 19.73 -0.91
N LEU A 158 -1.67 18.72 -1.15
CA LEU A 158 -1.22 17.42 -1.68
C LEU A 158 -0.69 17.53 -3.12
N LYS A 159 -1.30 18.37 -3.98
CA LYS A 159 -0.80 18.66 -5.33
C LYS A 159 0.60 19.27 -5.27
N LYS A 160 0.81 20.29 -4.43
CA LYS A 160 2.12 20.91 -4.25
C LYS A 160 3.16 19.94 -3.70
N ALA A 161 2.79 19.15 -2.69
CA ALA A 161 3.66 18.13 -2.12
C ALA A 161 4.10 17.09 -3.17
N ARG A 162 3.18 16.63 -4.03
CA ARG A 162 3.54 15.71 -5.13
C ARG A 162 4.56 16.33 -6.09
N VAL A 163 4.37 17.58 -6.51
CA VAL A 163 5.28 18.23 -7.46
C VAL A 163 6.70 18.28 -6.90
N ALA A 164 6.86 18.70 -5.64
CA ALA A 164 8.17 18.73 -5.00
C ALA A 164 8.77 17.33 -4.82
N LEU A 165 7.98 16.36 -4.36
CA LEU A 165 8.45 14.99 -4.11
C LEU A 165 8.82 14.24 -5.40
N ALA A 166 8.22 14.61 -6.54
CA ALA A 166 8.53 14.01 -7.84
C ALA A 166 9.96 14.31 -8.31
N GLU A 167 10.61 15.34 -7.76
CA GLU A 167 12.01 15.69 -8.08
C GLU A 167 13.01 14.67 -7.49
N GLY A 168 12.57 13.77 -6.61
CA GLY A 168 13.40 12.71 -6.02
C GLY A 168 13.60 11.45 -6.87
N ASN A 169 13.08 11.41 -8.11
CA ASN A 169 13.21 10.29 -9.05
C ASN A 169 12.90 8.91 -8.41
N GLU A 170 13.89 8.03 -8.24
CA GLU A 170 13.72 6.69 -7.69
C GLU A 170 13.22 6.68 -6.23
N ARG A 171 13.49 7.73 -5.45
CA ARG A 171 13.07 7.87 -4.05
C ARG A 171 11.56 8.03 -3.90
N THR A 172 10.87 8.36 -4.98
CA THR A 172 9.40 8.48 -5.01
C THR A 172 8.69 7.19 -4.60
N LYS A 173 9.35 6.02 -4.69
CA LYS A 173 8.80 4.75 -4.19
C LYS A 173 8.48 4.76 -2.69
N HIS A 174 9.21 5.53 -1.89
CA HIS A 174 9.00 5.63 -0.44
C HIS A 174 7.95 6.67 -0.06
N THR A 175 7.84 7.76 -0.84
CA THR A 175 7.00 8.92 -0.50
C THR A 175 5.62 8.88 -1.17
N THR A 176 5.51 8.26 -2.35
CA THR A 176 4.22 8.11 -3.08
C THR A 176 3.17 7.33 -2.28
N PRO A 177 3.49 6.22 -1.58
CA PRO A 177 2.52 5.53 -0.73
C PRO A 177 1.95 6.45 0.37
N ALA A 178 2.78 7.33 0.95
CA ALA A 178 2.33 8.28 1.97
C ALA A 178 1.39 9.35 1.39
N LEU A 179 1.67 9.84 0.17
CA LEU A 179 0.77 10.74 -0.56
C LEU A 179 -0.57 10.05 -0.86
N LEU A 180 -0.51 8.83 -1.40
CA LEU A 180 -1.69 8.04 -1.75
C LEU A 180 -2.57 7.76 -0.54
N THR A 181 -2.00 7.35 0.59
CA THR A 181 -2.79 7.10 1.81
C THR A 181 -3.48 8.37 2.33
N GLN A 182 -2.87 9.56 2.19
CA GLN A 182 -3.55 10.82 2.50
C GLN A 182 -4.62 11.17 1.47
N SER A 183 -4.39 10.93 0.18
CA SER A 183 -5.39 11.08 -0.87
C SER A 183 -6.59 10.15 -0.67
N LEU A 184 -6.38 8.89 -0.27
CA LEU A 184 -7.47 7.95 0.02
C LEU A 184 -8.30 8.39 1.24
N LYS A 185 -7.66 8.94 2.28
CA LYS A 185 -8.38 9.56 3.41
C LYS A 185 -9.21 10.75 2.95
N LEU A 186 -8.65 11.58 2.05
CA LEU A 186 -9.35 12.72 1.48
C LEU A 186 -10.55 12.28 0.60
N ALA A 187 -10.42 11.20 -0.18
CA ALA A 187 -11.51 10.64 -0.99
C ALA A 187 -12.71 10.24 -0.12
N ARG A 188 -12.46 9.52 0.99
CA ARG A 188 -13.51 9.18 1.96
C ARG A 188 -14.11 10.41 2.64
N ASN A 189 -13.30 11.43 2.94
CA ASN A 189 -13.78 12.68 3.52
C ASN A 189 -14.66 13.48 2.56
N PHE A 190 -14.34 13.45 1.26
CA PHE A 190 -15.18 14.03 0.22
C PHE A 190 -16.54 13.32 0.21
N LYS A 191 -16.58 11.98 0.15
CA LYS A 191 -17.85 11.21 0.14
C LYS A 191 -18.70 11.50 1.37
N ARG A 192 -18.10 11.54 2.57
CA ARG A 192 -18.83 11.85 3.82
C ARG A 192 -19.49 13.23 3.83
N ARG A 193 -18.97 14.20 3.06
CA ARG A 193 -19.47 15.58 3.00
C ARG A 193 -20.24 15.88 1.71
N GLU A 194 -20.60 14.86 0.94
CA GLU A 194 -21.35 14.99 -0.32
C GLU A 194 -22.64 15.81 -0.17
N HIS A 195 -23.34 15.67 0.96
CA HIS A 195 -24.59 16.40 1.27
C HIS A 195 -24.41 17.90 1.54
N LEU A 196 -23.19 18.40 1.75
CA LEU A 196 -22.93 19.80 2.11
C LEU A 196 -22.56 20.68 0.90
N SER A 197 -22.06 20.07 -0.19
CA SER A 197 -21.74 20.78 -1.45
C SER A 197 -21.74 19.76 -2.59
N SER A 198 -22.86 19.66 -3.30
CA SER A 198 -23.07 18.67 -4.36
C SER A 198 -22.17 18.91 -5.59
N ASP A 199 -22.08 20.16 -6.05
CA ASP A 199 -21.47 20.47 -7.35
C ASP A 199 -19.93 20.49 -7.30
N ASP A 200 -19.35 20.94 -6.19
CA ASP A 200 -17.88 20.91 -6.02
C ASP A 200 -17.36 19.50 -5.71
N TYR A 201 -18.16 18.67 -5.02
CA TYR A 201 -17.75 17.33 -4.63
C TYR A 201 -17.40 16.45 -5.82
N ALA A 202 -18.30 16.31 -6.80
CA ALA A 202 -18.10 15.44 -7.94
C ALA A 202 -16.84 15.82 -8.74
N THR A 203 -16.65 17.12 -8.98
CA THR A 203 -15.50 17.65 -9.71
C THR A 203 -14.20 17.43 -8.94
N GLN A 204 -14.14 17.81 -7.66
CA GLN A 204 -12.93 17.67 -6.83
C GLN A 204 -12.58 16.20 -6.58
N SER A 205 -13.58 15.34 -6.38
CA SER A 205 -13.42 13.91 -6.22
C SER A 205 -12.84 13.26 -7.48
N SER A 206 -13.39 13.58 -8.67
CA SER A 206 -12.85 13.11 -9.95
C SER A 206 -11.40 13.56 -10.18
N GLN A 207 -11.08 14.82 -9.86
CA GLN A 207 -9.72 15.33 -9.94
C GLN A 207 -8.77 14.60 -8.97
N LEU A 208 -9.22 14.26 -7.77
CA LEU A 208 -8.43 13.51 -6.79
C LEU A 208 -8.12 12.09 -7.28
N TYR A 209 -9.08 11.40 -7.90
CA TYR A 209 -8.83 10.08 -8.50
C TYR A 209 -7.85 10.17 -9.68
N LYS A 210 -8.00 11.15 -10.57
CA LYS A 210 -7.02 11.42 -11.64
C LYS A 210 -5.63 11.72 -11.07
N PHE A 211 -5.56 12.46 -9.97
CA PHE A 211 -4.30 12.73 -9.26
C PHE A 211 -3.65 11.46 -8.70
N MET A 212 -4.42 10.55 -8.10
CA MET A 212 -3.91 9.26 -7.60
C MET A 212 -3.45 8.37 -8.75
N HIS A 213 -4.26 8.25 -9.81
CA HIS A 213 -3.93 7.47 -11.01
C HIS A 213 -2.61 7.94 -11.61
N THR A 214 -2.49 9.23 -11.93
CA THR A 214 -1.27 9.77 -12.55
C THR A 214 -0.04 9.69 -11.62
N SER A 215 -0.22 9.72 -10.30
CA SER A 215 0.87 9.47 -9.34
C SER A 215 1.37 8.03 -9.43
N LEU A 216 0.46 7.06 -9.51
CA LEU A 216 0.79 5.64 -9.63
C LEU A 216 1.39 5.30 -11.00
N SER A 217 0.81 5.80 -12.09
CA SER A 217 1.35 5.59 -13.44
C SER A 217 2.74 6.22 -13.58
N SER A 218 2.98 7.38 -12.96
CA SER A 218 4.31 7.98 -12.89
C SER A 218 5.29 7.14 -12.07
N LEU A 219 4.86 6.53 -10.97
CA LEU A 219 5.71 5.65 -10.17
C LEU A 219 6.08 4.38 -10.95
N TYR A 220 5.11 3.76 -11.62
CA TYR A 220 5.30 2.57 -12.46
C TYR A 220 6.27 2.80 -13.62
N THR A 221 6.12 3.92 -14.32
CA THR A 221 6.92 4.21 -15.53
C THR A 221 8.30 4.77 -15.23
N ARG A 222 8.48 5.52 -14.13
CA ARG A 222 9.75 6.21 -13.84
C ARG A 222 10.69 5.44 -12.93
N VAL A 223 10.20 4.47 -12.15
CA VAL A 223 11.00 3.76 -11.14
C VAL A 223 11.11 2.28 -11.48
N SER A 224 12.20 1.90 -12.14
CA SER A 224 12.47 0.53 -12.57
C SER A 224 13.18 -0.31 -11.49
N THR A 225 12.77 -0.17 -10.22
CA THR A 225 13.32 -0.97 -9.11
C THR A 225 12.51 -2.27 -8.91
N PRO A 226 13.17 -3.42 -8.63
CA PRO A 226 12.46 -4.65 -8.26
C PRO A 226 11.47 -4.42 -7.10
N GLY A 227 10.27 -4.99 -7.22
CA GLY A 227 9.20 -4.86 -6.21
C GLY A 227 8.33 -3.60 -6.31
N VAL A 228 8.71 -2.60 -7.12
CA VAL A 228 7.84 -1.45 -7.42
C VAL A 228 6.57 -1.86 -8.17
N PRO A 229 6.60 -2.79 -9.15
CA PRO A 229 5.37 -3.30 -9.76
C PRO A 229 4.40 -3.92 -8.73
N ASP A 230 4.90 -4.74 -7.80
CA ASP A 230 4.08 -5.29 -6.72
C ASP A 230 3.48 -4.21 -5.82
N LEU A 231 4.26 -3.16 -5.49
CA LEU A 231 3.80 -2.02 -4.72
C LEU A 231 2.69 -1.25 -5.47
N VAL A 232 2.93 -0.92 -6.74
CA VAL A 232 1.97 -0.18 -7.58
C VAL A 232 0.68 -0.97 -7.73
N LEU A 233 0.74 -2.28 -7.97
CA LEU A 233 -0.44 -3.14 -8.04
C LEU A 233 -1.26 -3.06 -6.74
N ARG A 234 -0.61 -3.20 -5.59
CA ARG A 234 -1.29 -3.09 -4.28
C ARG A 234 -1.94 -1.73 -4.08
N LEU A 235 -1.27 -0.66 -4.51
CA LEU A 235 -1.81 0.70 -4.43
C LEU A 235 -3.00 0.91 -5.38
N PHE A 236 -2.94 0.41 -6.62
CA PHE A 236 -4.08 0.43 -7.53
C PHE A 236 -5.27 -0.33 -6.97
N VAL A 237 -5.05 -1.53 -6.43
CA VAL A 237 -6.09 -2.32 -5.76
C VAL A 237 -6.69 -1.55 -4.58
N SER A 238 -5.87 -0.91 -3.75
CA SER A 238 -6.35 -0.09 -2.62
C SER A 238 -7.17 1.11 -3.10
N CYS A 239 -6.74 1.80 -4.17
CA CYS A 239 -7.50 2.87 -4.80
C CYS A 239 -8.85 2.36 -5.35
N GLY A 240 -8.86 1.19 -6.00
CA GLY A 240 -10.07 0.54 -6.50
C GLY A 240 -11.07 0.22 -5.39
N GLN A 241 -10.61 -0.34 -4.27
CA GLN A 241 -11.46 -0.62 -3.10
C GLN A 241 -12.08 0.65 -2.51
N VAL A 242 -11.30 1.73 -2.37
CA VAL A 242 -11.82 2.99 -1.82
C VAL A 242 -12.78 3.67 -2.79
N ALA A 243 -12.50 3.62 -4.09
CA ALA A 243 -13.41 4.13 -5.12
C ALA A 243 -14.76 3.38 -5.09
N ALA A 244 -14.73 2.05 -4.95
CA ALA A 244 -15.94 1.23 -4.80
C ALA A 244 -16.69 1.54 -3.50
N GLN A 245 -16.00 1.76 -2.38
CA GLN A 245 -16.60 2.22 -1.11
C GLN A 245 -17.27 3.60 -1.25
N CYS A 246 -16.76 4.46 -2.14
CA CYS A 246 -17.31 5.77 -2.41
C CYS A 246 -18.34 5.76 -3.56
N GLU A 247 -18.79 4.59 -4.01
CA GLU A 247 -19.80 4.40 -5.06
C GLU A 247 -19.40 4.93 -6.46
N ASN A 248 -18.10 5.05 -6.73
CA ASN A 248 -17.59 5.41 -8.05
C ASN A 248 -17.15 4.15 -8.81
N GLU A 249 -18.11 3.44 -9.40
CA GLU A 249 -17.88 2.15 -10.08
C GLU A 249 -16.88 2.26 -11.24
N ASP A 250 -17.06 3.21 -12.16
CA ASP A 250 -16.21 3.35 -13.35
C ASP A 250 -14.73 3.56 -12.98
N ILE A 251 -14.50 4.37 -11.95
CA ILE A 251 -13.15 4.65 -11.44
C ILE A 251 -12.56 3.41 -10.76
N ALA A 252 -13.38 2.68 -9.99
CA ALA A 252 -12.95 1.44 -9.36
C ALA A 252 -12.57 0.39 -10.42
N TYR A 253 -13.40 0.23 -11.45
CA TYR A 253 -13.15 -0.68 -12.58
C TYR A 253 -11.82 -0.35 -13.26
N GLU A 254 -11.59 0.92 -13.59
CA GLU A 254 -10.34 1.36 -14.21
C GLU A 254 -9.11 1.03 -13.34
N TYR A 255 -9.17 1.26 -12.03
CA TYR A 255 -8.06 0.89 -11.14
C TYR A 255 -7.79 -0.61 -11.08
N PHE A 256 -8.82 -1.45 -11.07
CA PHE A 256 -8.64 -2.91 -11.14
C PHE A 256 -8.11 -3.34 -12.51
N ALA A 257 -8.57 -2.73 -13.60
CA ALA A 257 -8.03 -2.98 -14.94
C ALA A 257 -6.54 -2.67 -15.01
N GLN A 258 -6.11 -1.50 -14.50
CA GLN A 258 -4.70 -1.13 -14.41
C GLN A 258 -3.89 -2.10 -13.52
N ALA A 259 -4.48 -2.58 -12.41
CA ALA A 259 -3.83 -3.60 -11.59
C ALA A 259 -3.60 -4.92 -12.35
N PHE A 260 -4.55 -5.34 -13.19
CA PHE A 260 -4.36 -6.49 -14.09
C PHE A 260 -3.30 -6.24 -15.15
N THR A 261 -3.24 -5.05 -15.75
CA THR A 261 -2.19 -4.68 -16.71
C THR A 261 -0.80 -4.79 -16.07
N VAL A 262 -0.62 -4.25 -14.86
CA VAL A 262 0.65 -4.36 -14.11
C VAL A 262 1.01 -5.82 -13.81
N TYR A 263 0.02 -6.64 -13.45
CA TYR A 263 0.21 -8.06 -13.23
C TYR A 263 0.69 -8.78 -14.50
N GLU A 264 0.06 -8.52 -15.64
CA GLU A 264 0.34 -9.17 -16.93
C GLU A 264 1.71 -8.76 -17.50
N GLU A 265 2.09 -7.49 -17.38
CA GLU A 265 3.29 -6.96 -18.01
C GLU A 265 4.56 -7.12 -17.17
N SER A 266 4.46 -6.95 -15.84
CA SER A 266 5.63 -6.72 -14.99
C SER A 266 5.84 -7.75 -13.88
N ILE A 267 4.83 -8.56 -13.53
CA ILE A 267 4.94 -9.54 -12.44
C ILE A 267 5.19 -10.94 -13.00
N SER A 268 6.46 -11.35 -13.03
CA SER A 268 6.89 -12.65 -13.57
C SER A 268 7.25 -13.69 -12.51
N ASP A 269 7.61 -13.29 -11.29
CA ASP A 269 7.94 -14.24 -10.22
C ASP A 269 6.70 -15.01 -9.75
N SER A 270 6.81 -16.34 -9.70
CA SER A 270 5.68 -17.22 -9.39
C SER A 270 5.08 -16.99 -7.99
N ARG A 271 5.88 -16.62 -6.98
CA ARG A 271 5.35 -16.34 -5.63
C ARG A 271 4.65 -14.98 -5.61
N SER A 272 5.26 -13.97 -6.23
CA SER A 272 4.62 -12.65 -6.39
C SER A 272 3.32 -12.73 -7.19
N GLN A 273 3.26 -13.54 -8.25
CA GLN A 273 2.05 -13.74 -9.05
C GLN A 273 0.89 -14.28 -8.20
N PHE A 274 1.14 -15.34 -7.42
CA PHE A 274 0.14 -15.90 -6.52
C PHE A 274 -0.36 -14.85 -5.52
N GLN A 275 0.55 -14.13 -4.85
CA GLN A 275 0.20 -13.10 -3.88
C GLN A 275 -0.60 -11.95 -4.51
N ALA A 276 -0.21 -11.50 -5.71
CA ALA A 276 -0.93 -10.46 -6.44
C ALA A 276 -2.37 -10.87 -6.77
N ILE A 277 -2.57 -12.10 -7.25
CA ILE A 277 -3.92 -12.63 -7.53
C ILE A 277 -4.75 -12.77 -6.25
N CYS A 278 -4.17 -13.24 -5.15
CA CYS A 278 -4.87 -13.30 -3.86
C CYS A 278 -5.32 -11.92 -3.39
N ILE A 279 -4.46 -10.89 -3.54
CA ILE A 279 -4.80 -9.51 -3.17
C ILE A 279 -5.92 -8.96 -4.07
N ILE A 280 -5.86 -9.18 -5.38
CA ILE A 280 -6.91 -8.76 -6.32
C ILE A 280 -8.23 -9.46 -6.00
N ALA A 281 -8.22 -10.79 -5.86
CA ALA A 281 -9.42 -11.57 -5.57
C ALA A 281 -10.03 -11.20 -4.21
N GLY A 282 -9.20 -11.08 -3.17
CA GLY A 282 -9.65 -10.64 -1.84
C GLY A 282 -10.18 -9.20 -1.84
N ALA A 283 -9.67 -8.33 -2.71
CA ALA A 283 -10.20 -6.99 -2.85
C ALA A 283 -11.53 -6.97 -3.59
N LEU A 284 -11.66 -7.72 -4.68
CA LEU A 284 -12.89 -7.83 -5.47
C LEU A 284 -14.03 -8.49 -4.67
N SER A 285 -13.76 -9.53 -3.87
CA SER A 285 -14.79 -10.16 -3.02
C SER A 285 -15.42 -9.16 -2.03
N ASN A 286 -14.62 -8.22 -1.52
CA ASN A 286 -15.10 -7.16 -0.64
C ASN A 286 -15.87 -6.04 -1.35
N CYS A 287 -15.77 -5.96 -2.68
CA CYS A 287 -16.38 -4.90 -3.49
C CYS A 287 -17.62 -5.35 -4.27
N GLY A 288 -17.95 -6.66 -4.27
CA GLY A 288 -18.98 -7.23 -5.16
C GLY A 288 -20.36 -6.57 -5.08
N GLU A 289 -20.77 -6.10 -3.89
CA GLU A 289 -22.06 -5.41 -3.70
C GLU A 289 -22.13 -4.02 -4.36
N ARG A 290 -20.96 -3.41 -4.61
CA ARG A 290 -20.84 -2.02 -5.09
C ARG A 290 -20.63 -1.92 -6.60
N PHE A 291 -20.39 -3.05 -7.27
CA PHE A 291 -20.30 -3.13 -8.72
C PHE A 291 -21.64 -3.55 -9.35
N GLY A 292 -21.86 -3.14 -10.59
CA GLY A 292 -22.83 -3.77 -11.48
C GLY A 292 -22.43 -5.22 -11.80
N ARG A 293 -23.42 -6.08 -12.04
CA ARG A 293 -23.19 -7.52 -12.24
C ARG A 293 -22.26 -7.81 -13.42
N GLU A 294 -22.36 -7.06 -14.52
CA GLU A 294 -21.56 -7.27 -15.74
C GLU A 294 -20.08 -6.91 -15.53
N ASN A 295 -19.82 -5.73 -14.95
CA ASN A 295 -18.47 -5.27 -14.64
C ASN A 295 -17.81 -6.17 -13.60
N TYR A 296 -18.56 -6.59 -12.58
CA TYR A 296 -18.07 -7.52 -11.58
C TYR A 296 -17.72 -8.88 -12.18
N ASP A 297 -18.63 -9.49 -12.95
CA ASP A 297 -18.43 -10.80 -13.59
C ASP A 297 -17.19 -10.81 -14.50
N THR A 298 -16.98 -9.72 -15.24
CA THR A 298 -15.80 -9.54 -16.09
C THR A 298 -14.50 -9.56 -15.27
N LEU A 299 -14.43 -8.78 -14.17
CA LEU A 299 -13.24 -8.69 -13.32
C LEU A 299 -12.95 -10.01 -12.58
N ILE A 300 -13.97 -10.65 -12.01
CA ILE A 300 -13.78 -11.90 -11.26
C ILE A 300 -13.42 -13.07 -12.17
N THR A 301 -14.01 -13.14 -13.37
CA THR A 301 -13.66 -14.15 -14.37
C THR A 301 -12.22 -13.98 -14.81
N LYS A 302 -11.75 -12.74 -15.01
CA LYS A 302 -10.35 -12.45 -15.31
C LYS A 302 -9.42 -12.85 -14.15
N ALA A 303 -9.76 -12.50 -12.90
CA ALA A 303 -8.99 -12.90 -11.71
C ALA A 303 -8.85 -14.42 -11.61
N ALA A 304 -9.95 -15.16 -11.75
CA ALA A 304 -9.97 -16.61 -11.69
C ALA A 304 -9.19 -17.25 -12.84
N LEU A 305 -9.28 -16.69 -14.05
CA LEU A 305 -8.52 -17.16 -15.20
C LEU A 305 -7.01 -17.07 -14.94
N HIS A 306 -6.52 -15.94 -14.43
CA HIS A 306 -5.10 -15.79 -14.09
C HIS A 306 -4.67 -16.72 -12.96
N GLY A 307 -5.46 -16.85 -11.90
CA GLY A 307 -5.19 -17.83 -10.83
C GLY A 307 -5.10 -19.26 -11.37
N SER A 308 -5.93 -19.59 -12.35
CA SER A 308 -5.93 -20.90 -13.01
C SER A 308 -4.80 -21.13 -14.01
N LYS A 309 -4.00 -20.10 -14.33
CA LYS A 309 -2.84 -20.19 -15.23
C LYS A 309 -1.50 -20.14 -14.47
N LEU A 310 -1.52 -20.14 -13.14
CA LEU A 310 -0.30 -20.21 -12.33
C LEU A 310 0.47 -21.50 -12.62
N LEU A 311 1.79 -21.40 -12.65
CA LEU A 311 2.69 -22.50 -13.03
C LEU A 311 2.76 -23.59 -11.97
N LYS A 312 2.81 -23.21 -10.68
CA LYS A 312 2.92 -24.15 -9.57
C LYS A 312 1.55 -24.71 -9.22
N LYS A 313 1.41 -26.04 -9.29
CA LYS A 313 0.14 -26.76 -9.02
C LYS A 313 -0.47 -26.44 -7.65
N PRO A 314 0.29 -26.38 -6.54
CA PRO A 314 -0.29 -26.04 -5.25
C PRO A 314 -0.85 -24.61 -5.23
N ASP A 315 -0.10 -23.64 -5.74
CA ASP A 315 -0.53 -22.24 -5.80
C ASP A 315 -1.72 -22.06 -6.75
N GLN A 316 -1.74 -22.78 -7.89
CA GLN A 316 -2.85 -22.83 -8.84
C GLN A 316 -4.12 -23.39 -8.17
N CYS A 317 -4.01 -24.51 -7.45
CA CYS A 317 -5.12 -25.12 -6.72
C CYS A 317 -5.71 -24.15 -5.70
N ARG A 318 -4.83 -23.54 -4.89
CA ARG A 318 -5.20 -22.55 -3.87
C ARG A 318 -5.86 -21.31 -4.46
N ALA A 319 -5.31 -20.77 -5.53
CA ALA A 319 -5.91 -19.62 -6.21
C ALA A 319 -7.30 -19.95 -6.77
N VAL A 320 -7.49 -21.15 -7.34
CA VAL A 320 -8.76 -21.56 -7.94
C VAL A 320 -9.85 -21.78 -6.90
N TYR A 321 -9.59 -22.50 -5.80
CA TYR A 321 -10.60 -22.63 -4.76
C TYR A 321 -10.83 -21.30 -4.02
N LEU A 322 -9.82 -20.44 -3.86
CA LEU A 322 -10.05 -19.11 -3.26
C LEU A 322 -10.88 -18.21 -4.16
N ALA A 323 -10.71 -18.32 -5.48
CA ALA A 323 -11.53 -17.60 -6.46
C ALA A 323 -13.01 -17.98 -6.34
N SER A 324 -13.36 -19.18 -5.85
CA SER A 324 -14.76 -19.56 -5.65
C SER A 324 -15.53 -18.58 -4.73
N HIS A 325 -14.84 -17.89 -3.81
CA HIS A 325 -15.46 -16.84 -2.97
C HIS A 325 -15.90 -15.59 -3.75
N LEU A 326 -15.39 -15.38 -4.98
CA LEU A 326 -15.81 -14.26 -5.83
C LEU A 326 -17.26 -14.42 -6.32
N TRP A 327 -17.73 -15.66 -6.45
CA TRP A 327 -19.12 -15.96 -6.83
C TRP A 327 -20.01 -16.25 -5.62
N TRP A 328 -19.52 -16.02 -4.40
CA TRP A 328 -20.26 -16.28 -3.18
C TRP A 328 -20.10 -15.12 -2.19
N GLY A 329 -20.94 -14.10 -2.35
CA GLY A 329 -21.05 -12.98 -1.43
C GLY A 329 -21.57 -13.43 -0.07
N VAL A 330 -20.76 -13.22 0.96
CA VAL A 330 -21.15 -13.44 2.36
C VAL A 330 -21.95 -12.24 2.84
N GLU A 331 -23.09 -12.49 3.48
CA GLU A 331 -23.85 -11.43 4.12
C GLU A 331 -23.07 -10.86 5.31
N LYS A 332 -22.84 -9.55 5.29
CA LYS A 332 -22.23 -8.85 6.42
C LYS A 332 -23.31 -8.61 7.48
N ALA A 333 -23.04 -9.02 8.72
CA ALA A 333 -23.96 -8.92 9.86
C ALA A 333 -24.38 -7.48 10.23
N GLU A 334 -23.68 -6.46 9.72
CA GLU A 334 -23.95 -5.04 9.98
C GLU A 334 -24.96 -4.40 9.00
N ARG A 335 -25.83 -5.19 8.36
CA ARG A 335 -26.85 -4.64 7.46
C ARG A 335 -28.09 -4.19 8.26
N GLU A 336 -28.47 -2.93 8.10
CA GLU A 336 -29.83 -2.49 8.44
C GLU A 336 -30.82 -3.20 7.49
N GLU A 337 -31.86 -3.82 8.07
CA GLU A 337 -32.86 -4.58 7.31
C GLU A 337 -33.48 -3.71 6.21
N GLY A 338 -33.39 -4.16 4.95
CA GLY A 338 -34.10 -3.58 3.81
C GLY A 338 -33.35 -2.60 2.91
N GLN A 339 -32.06 -2.29 3.14
CA GLN A 339 -31.30 -1.31 2.33
C GLN A 339 -30.00 -1.84 1.70
N GLY A 340 -30.00 -3.08 1.18
CA GLY A 340 -28.83 -3.67 0.51
C GLY A 340 -29.19 -4.42 -0.77
N LYS A 341 -28.31 -4.36 -1.78
CA LYS A 341 -28.37 -5.28 -2.92
C LYS A 341 -28.16 -6.71 -2.40
N GLU A 342 -28.94 -7.66 -2.93
CA GLU A 342 -28.71 -9.08 -2.64
C GLU A 342 -27.26 -9.46 -2.94
N PRO A 343 -26.63 -10.27 -2.07
CA PRO A 343 -25.26 -10.71 -2.30
C PRO A 343 -25.18 -11.47 -3.62
N TYR A 344 -24.10 -11.25 -4.37
CA TYR A 344 -23.86 -11.97 -5.61
C TYR A 344 -23.58 -13.45 -5.28
N ARG A 345 -24.50 -14.34 -5.67
CA ARG A 345 -24.41 -15.78 -5.42
C ARG A 345 -24.61 -16.56 -6.72
N ASP A 346 -23.60 -17.31 -7.12
CA ASP A 346 -23.66 -18.29 -8.19
C ASP A 346 -23.05 -19.61 -7.72
N GLY A 347 -23.89 -20.47 -7.13
CA GLY A 347 -23.48 -21.76 -6.60
C GLY A 347 -22.89 -22.71 -7.65
N LYS A 348 -23.30 -22.58 -8.92
CA LYS A 348 -22.78 -23.41 -10.01
C LYS A 348 -21.32 -23.05 -10.30
N ARG A 349 -21.01 -21.75 -10.41
CA ARG A 349 -19.63 -21.26 -10.58
C ARG A 349 -18.73 -21.61 -9.41
N VAL A 350 -19.26 -21.55 -8.17
CA VAL A 350 -18.55 -22.01 -6.98
C VAL A 350 -18.17 -23.49 -7.13
N LEU A 351 -19.12 -24.35 -7.48
CA LEU A 351 -18.87 -25.77 -7.66
C LEU A 351 -17.89 -26.06 -8.80
N GLU A 352 -18.00 -25.37 -9.93
CA GLU A 352 -17.04 -25.47 -11.04
C GLU A 352 -15.60 -25.18 -10.60
N CYS A 353 -15.42 -24.16 -9.75
CA CYS A 353 -14.12 -23.81 -9.20
C CYS A 353 -13.58 -24.89 -8.26
N LEU A 354 -14.42 -25.40 -7.35
CA LEU A 354 -14.02 -26.48 -6.44
C LEU A 354 -13.65 -27.77 -7.20
N GLN A 355 -14.44 -28.16 -8.19
CA GLN A 355 -14.15 -29.32 -9.05
C GLN A 355 -12.88 -29.12 -9.88
N ARG A 356 -12.62 -27.88 -10.33
CA ARG A 356 -11.37 -27.55 -11.01
C ARG A 356 -10.17 -27.60 -10.05
N ALA A 357 -10.31 -27.08 -8.84
CA ALA A 357 -9.27 -27.16 -7.81
C ALA A 357 -8.93 -28.62 -7.47
N LEU A 358 -9.95 -29.49 -7.37
CA LEU A 358 -9.78 -30.92 -7.12
C LEU A 358 -8.95 -31.59 -8.23
N ARG A 359 -9.26 -31.31 -9.51
CA ARG A 359 -8.46 -31.82 -10.64
C ARG A 359 -7.02 -31.31 -10.64
N VAL A 360 -6.78 -30.08 -10.16
CA VAL A 360 -5.42 -29.54 -10.04
C VAL A 360 -4.66 -30.20 -8.89
N ALA A 361 -5.33 -30.47 -7.76
CA ALA A 361 -4.74 -31.20 -6.64
C ALA A 361 -4.36 -32.63 -7.02
N ASP A 362 -5.25 -33.35 -7.73
CA ASP A 362 -4.99 -34.70 -8.25
C ASP A 362 -3.79 -34.75 -9.21
N ALA A 363 -3.60 -33.69 -10.00
CA ALA A 363 -2.45 -33.56 -10.90
C ALA A 363 -1.12 -33.18 -10.19
N CYS A 364 -1.10 -33.07 -8.86
CA CYS A 364 0.14 -32.86 -8.10
C CYS A 364 0.91 -34.17 -7.99
N MET A 365 2.18 -34.17 -8.41
CA MET A 365 3.06 -35.35 -8.32
C MET A 365 3.43 -35.73 -6.89
N ASP A 366 3.48 -34.74 -5.98
CA ASP A 366 3.78 -34.98 -4.57
C ASP A 366 2.50 -35.36 -3.84
N THR A 367 2.41 -36.64 -3.44
CA THR A 367 1.24 -37.21 -2.74
C THR A 367 0.96 -36.50 -1.42
N ALA A 368 1.97 -36.11 -0.64
CA ALA A 368 1.74 -35.44 0.64
C ALA A 368 1.14 -34.04 0.45
N VAL A 369 1.61 -33.31 -0.56
CA VAL A 369 1.05 -32.01 -0.95
C VAL A 369 -0.36 -32.18 -1.53
N SER A 370 -0.59 -33.19 -2.36
CA SER A 370 -1.90 -33.49 -2.93
C SER A 370 -2.94 -33.76 -1.84
N VAL A 371 -2.61 -34.60 -0.85
CA VAL A 371 -3.48 -34.89 0.29
C VAL A 371 -3.76 -33.64 1.11
N GLU A 372 -2.75 -32.80 1.39
CA GLU A 372 -2.99 -31.52 2.07
C GLU A 372 -3.98 -30.64 1.31
N LEU A 373 -3.83 -30.54 -0.02
CA LEU A 373 -4.75 -29.76 -0.86
C LEU A 373 -6.16 -30.34 -0.86
N PHE A 374 -6.33 -31.67 -0.84
CA PHE A 374 -7.65 -32.29 -0.70
C PHE A 374 -8.32 -31.92 0.63
N VAL A 375 -7.57 -31.91 1.73
CA VAL A 375 -8.09 -31.48 3.05
C VAL A 375 -8.44 -29.99 3.03
N GLU A 376 -7.60 -29.14 2.43
CA GLU A 376 -7.90 -27.71 2.25
C GLU A 376 -9.18 -27.50 1.41
N ILE A 377 -9.37 -28.25 0.33
CA ILE A 377 -10.58 -28.22 -0.50
C ILE A 377 -11.79 -28.72 0.29
N LEU A 378 -11.66 -29.78 1.09
CA LEU A 378 -12.74 -30.29 1.93
C LEU A 378 -13.23 -29.21 2.90
N ASN A 379 -12.32 -28.48 3.54
CA ASN A 379 -12.69 -27.34 4.38
C ASN A 379 -13.49 -26.27 3.62
N ARG A 380 -13.20 -26.06 2.32
CA ARG A 380 -13.98 -25.15 1.47
C ARG A 380 -15.37 -25.70 1.15
N TYR A 381 -15.49 -26.99 0.84
CA TYR A 381 -16.79 -27.63 0.68
C TYR A 381 -17.64 -27.52 1.95
N VAL A 382 -17.05 -27.79 3.12
CA VAL A 382 -17.71 -27.63 4.42
C VAL A 382 -18.16 -26.19 4.64
N TYR A 383 -17.29 -25.22 4.35
CA TYR A 383 -17.66 -23.80 4.42
C TYR A 383 -18.88 -23.46 3.54
N TYR A 384 -18.92 -23.89 2.28
CA TYR A 384 -20.05 -23.60 1.41
C TYR A 384 -21.32 -24.36 1.79
N PHE A 385 -21.18 -25.55 2.36
CA PHE A 385 -22.30 -26.28 2.93
C PHE A 385 -22.89 -25.54 4.14
N ASP A 386 -22.04 -25.01 5.04
CA ASP A 386 -22.44 -24.15 6.16
C ASP A 386 -23.11 -22.85 5.73
N GLN A 387 -22.80 -22.35 4.53
CA GLN A 387 -23.41 -21.14 3.96
C GLN A 387 -24.69 -21.43 3.15
N GLU A 388 -25.25 -22.64 3.23
CA GLU A 388 -26.48 -23.04 2.55
C GLU A 388 -26.37 -22.93 1.01
N ASN A 389 -25.21 -23.29 0.45
CA ASN A 389 -25.06 -23.38 -1.00
C ASN A 389 -25.62 -24.71 -1.53
N ASP A 390 -26.84 -24.69 -2.07
CA ASP A 390 -27.55 -25.86 -2.62
C ASP A 390 -26.76 -26.65 -3.68
N ALA A 391 -25.84 -25.99 -4.39
CA ALA A 391 -25.00 -26.68 -5.38
C ALA A 391 -24.00 -27.64 -4.73
N VAL A 392 -23.64 -27.41 -3.48
CA VAL A 392 -22.73 -28.25 -2.69
C VAL A 392 -23.55 -29.27 -1.92
N THR A 393 -23.60 -30.49 -2.45
CA THR A 393 -24.34 -31.61 -1.85
C THR A 393 -23.45 -32.50 -0.98
N THR A 394 -24.08 -33.24 -0.06
CA THR A 394 -23.43 -34.24 0.81
C THR A 394 -22.63 -35.28 0.03
N LYS A 395 -23.04 -35.60 -1.20
CA LYS A 395 -22.31 -36.49 -2.11
C LYS A 395 -20.86 -36.05 -2.35
N TYR A 396 -20.62 -34.75 -2.54
CA TYR A 396 -19.26 -34.24 -2.77
C TYR A 396 -18.41 -34.26 -1.50
N LEU A 397 -19.02 -33.99 -0.34
CA LEU A 397 -18.35 -34.10 0.96
C LEU A 397 -17.92 -35.54 1.24
N ASN A 398 -18.85 -36.50 1.16
CA ASN A 398 -18.57 -37.91 1.43
C ASN A 398 -17.55 -38.48 0.44
N GLY A 399 -17.69 -38.17 -0.85
CA GLY A 399 -16.74 -38.61 -1.86
C GLY A 399 -15.32 -38.07 -1.64
N LEU A 400 -15.19 -36.83 -1.15
CA LEU A 400 -13.88 -36.25 -0.85
C LEU A 400 -13.28 -36.81 0.45
N VAL A 401 -14.10 -37.07 1.47
CA VAL A 401 -13.69 -37.76 2.70
C VAL A 401 -13.17 -39.16 2.38
N GLU A 402 -13.89 -39.95 1.59
CA GLU A 402 -13.47 -41.27 1.13
C GLU A 402 -12.16 -41.20 0.31
N LEU A 403 -12.04 -40.21 -0.59
CA LEU A 403 -10.83 -40.00 -1.39
C LEU A 403 -9.61 -39.70 -0.50
N ILE A 404 -9.75 -38.85 0.51
CA ILE A 404 -8.66 -38.51 1.45
C ILE A 404 -8.25 -39.74 2.27
N HIS A 405 -9.23 -40.51 2.78
CA HIS A 405 -8.94 -41.76 3.49
C HIS A 405 -8.16 -42.77 2.62
N SER A 406 -8.56 -42.95 1.38
CA SER A 406 -7.89 -43.86 0.42
C SER A 406 -6.45 -43.43 0.12
N ASN A 407 -6.22 -42.13 -0.12
CA ASN A 407 -4.89 -41.59 -0.38
C ASN A 407 -3.97 -41.65 0.86
N LEU A 408 -4.50 -41.40 2.05
CA LEU A 408 -3.76 -41.55 3.30
C LEU A 408 -3.37 -43.01 3.57
N ALA A 409 -4.27 -43.96 3.30
CA ALA A 409 -3.99 -45.39 3.47
C ALA A 409 -2.92 -45.87 2.47
N THR A 410 -3.07 -45.50 1.20
CA THR A 410 -2.10 -45.82 0.14
C THR A 410 -0.73 -45.22 0.45
N GLY A 411 -0.69 -43.92 0.78
CA GLY A 411 0.55 -43.23 1.10
C GLY A 411 1.25 -43.74 2.37
N ALA A 412 0.49 -44.21 3.36
CA ALA A 412 1.05 -44.88 4.54
C ALA A 412 1.64 -46.26 4.20
N GLY A 413 1.01 -47.01 3.29
CA GLY A 413 1.52 -48.29 2.79
C GLY A 413 2.80 -48.14 1.96
N GLU A 414 2.93 -47.05 1.22
CA GLU A 414 4.10 -46.72 0.39
C GLU A 414 5.24 -46.02 1.16
N GLY A 415 5.03 -45.68 2.43
CA GLY A 415 6.03 -45.01 3.26
C GLY A 415 6.33 -43.56 2.86
N VAL A 416 5.34 -42.85 2.30
CA VAL A 416 5.48 -41.45 1.88
C VAL A 416 5.76 -40.55 3.10
N ALA A 417 6.89 -39.84 3.08
CA ALA A 417 7.24 -38.90 4.14
C ALA A 417 6.33 -37.67 4.13
N GLY A 418 6.02 -37.12 5.31
CA GLY A 418 5.30 -35.85 5.45
C GLY A 418 3.77 -35.95 5.52
N LEU A 419 3.20 -37.15 5.56
CA LEU A 419 1.74 -37.37 5.68
C LEU A 419 1.16 -37.09 7.07
N ASP A 420 1.99 -36.97 8.11
CA ASP A 420 1.53 -36.75 9.48
C ASP A 420 0.76 -35.44 9.65
N ASN A 421 1.20 -34.37 8.98
CA ASN A 421 0.56 -33.06 9.05
C ASN A 421 -0.82 -33.06 8.35
N PRO A 422 -0.95 -33.50 7.08
CA PRO A 422 -2.25 -33.64 6.42
C PRO A 422 -3.21 -34.54 7.19
N LYS A 423 -2.72 -35.65 7.77
CA LYS A 423 -3.54 -36.55 8.58
C LYS A 423 -4.11 -35.85 9.81
N ARG A 424 -3.28 -35.15 10.59
CA ARG A 424 -3.73 -34.38 11.76
C ARG A 424 -4.66 -33.23 11.38
N HIS A 425 -4.48 -32.64 10.20
CA HIS A 425 -5.39 -31.61 9.70
C HIS A 425 -6.75 -32.22 9.37
N PHE A 426 -6.77 -33.34 8.65
CA PHE A 426 -7.98 -34.06 8.30
C PHE A 426 -8.76 -34.53 9.53
N GLU A 427 -8.11 -35.11 10.54
CA GLU A 427 -8.74 -35.52 11.80
C GLU A 427 -9.44 -34.35 12.50
N ARG A 428 -8.84 -33.15 12.49
CA ARG A 428 -9.46 -31.93 13.02
C ARG A 428 -10.68 -31.49 12.21
N THR A 429 -10.62 -31.59 10.88
CA THR A 429 -11.75 -31.32 10.00
C THR A 429 -12.92 -32.28 10.26
N LEU A 430 -12.64 -33.58 10.42
CA LEU A 430 -13.66 -34.58 10.73
C LEU A 430 -14.33 -34.31 12.08
N ALA A 431 -13.54 -33.95 13.11
CA ALA A 431 -14.09 -33.57 14.41
C ALA A 431 -14.99 -32.32 14.34
N TYR A 432 -14.64 -31.34 13.49
CA TYR A 432 -15.51 -30.17 13.25
C TYR A 432 -16.83 -30.58 12.58
N ILE A 433 -16.76 -31.39 11.51
CA ILE A 433 -17.94 -31.92 10.81
C ILE A 433 -18.86 -32.69 11.78
N GLU A 434 -18.27 -33.52 12.65
CA GLU A 434 -19.02 -34.27 13.67
C GLU A 434 -19.72 -33.34 14.67
N SER A 435 -19.01 -32.31 15.16
CA SER A 435 -19.57 -31.32 16.10
C SER A 435 -20.75 -30.52 15.54
N ARG A 436 -20.82 -30.39 14.21
CA ARG A 436 -21.89 -29.68 13.51
C ARG A 436 -23.10 -30.56 13.20
N GLY A 437 -22.94 -31.88 13.21
CA GLY A 437 -24.04 -32.84 13.05
C GLY A 437 -24.74 -32.75 11.69
N TYR A 438 -23.99 -32.53 10.59
CA TYR A 438 -24.59 -32.43 9.26
C TYR A 438 -25.33 -33.72 8.85
N GLU A 439 -26.59 -33.59 8.47
CA GLU A 439 -27.39 -34.72 7.99
C GLU A 439 -26.82 -35.29 6.68
N GLY A 440 -26.60 -36.61 6.64
CA GLY A 440 -26.15 -37.31 5.44
C GLY A 440 -24.65 -37.22 5.14
N VAL A 441 -23.84 -36.60 6.00
CA VAL A 441 -22.38 -36.59 5.89
C VAL A 441 -21.78 -37.77 6.66
N GLU A 442 -21.06 -38.65 5.97
CA GLU A 442 -20.41 -39.83 6.54
C GLU A 442 -18.93 -39.52 6.83
N ILE A 443 -18.55 -39.65 8.10
CA ILE A 443 -17.23 -39.25 8.61
C ILE A 443 -16.25 -40.44 8.68
N LYS A 444 -16.78 -41.66 8.69
CA LYS A 444 -15.98 -42.90 8.78
C LYS A 444 -15.72 -43.46 7.39
N ALA A 445 -14.47 -43.89 7.17
CA ALA A 445 -14.14 -44.70 6.00
C ALA A 445 -15.04 -45.93 5.94
N LYS A 446 -15.59 -46.21 4.75
CA LYS A 446 -16.35 -47.43 4.46
C LYS A 446 -15.45 -48.63 4.24
#